data_AF-A0A7J4DVV0-F1
#
_entry.id   AF-A0A7J4DVV0-F1
#
_cell.length_a   1.000
_cell.length_b   1.000
_cell.length_c   1.000
_cell.angle_alpha   90.00
_cell.angle_beta   90.00
_cell.angle_gamma   90.00
#
_symmetry.space_group_name_H-M   'P 1'
#
loop_
_entity.id
_entity.type
_entity.pdbx_description
1 polymer ?
#
loop_
_entity_poly.entity_id
_entity_poly.type
_entity_poly.pdbx_seq_one_letter_code
_entity_poly.pdbx_strand_id
1 'polypeptide(L)'
;MVFVKDVMLKEFPKVNKNETLEHAYRLMRKYDTDRILVVDGDRLVGIISDEKISEQLDKIARITNAESVIVVTDGSEDEFVLPIISSRFRIDGVKRIVVKQSKTIESTYYLIKK
;
A
#
# COMPACT_ATOMS: atom_id res chain seq x y z
N MET A 1 -35.22 -5.70 -13.81
CA MET A 1 -34.01 -6.51 -13.57
C MET A 1 -32.82 -5.62 -13.88
N VAL A 2 -31.97 -5.35 -12.89
CA VAL A 2 -30.79 -4.49 -13.05
C VAL A 2 -29.58 -5.39 -13.27
N PHE A 3 -28.82 -5.17 -14.33
CA PHE A 3 -27.60 -5.91 -14.59
C PHE A 3 -26.41 -5.21 -13.91
N VAL A 4 -25.38 -5.97 -13.53
CA VAL A 4 -24.13 -5.41 -12.95
C VAL A 4 -23.55 -4.34 -13.87
N LYS A 5 -23.59 -4.55 -15.20
CA LYS A 5 -23.14 -3.56 -16.18
C LYS A 5 -23.89 -2.23 -16.10
N ASP A 6 -25.10 -2.19 -15.53
CA ASP A 6 -25.92 -0.98 -15.44
C ASP A 6 -25.56 -0.14 -14.20
N VAL A 7 -24.93 -0.76 -13.19
CA VAL A 7 -24.55 -0.11 -11.91
C VAL A 7 -23.04 -0.05 -11.67
N MET A 8 -22.25 -0.86 -12.38
CA MET A 8 -20.80 -0.86 -12.23
C MET A 8 -20.17 0.43 -12.78
N LEU A 9 -19.13 0.90 -12.09
CA LEU A 9 -18.27 1.96 -12.61
C LEU A 9 -17.65 1.53 -13.95
N LYS A 10 -17.77 2.40 -14.95
CA LYS A 10 -17.33 2.13 -16.33
C LYS A 10 -15.84 2.31 -16.52
N GLU A 11 -15.28 3.29 -15.84
CA GLU A 11 -13.85 3.52 -15.76
C GLU A 11 -13.43 3.38 -14.31
N PHE A 12 -12.50 2.47 -14.06
CA PHE A 12 -11.94 2.23 -12.74
C PHE A 12 -10.45 2.59 -12.78
N PRO A 13 -9.93 3.30 -11.78
CA PRO A 13 -8.50 3.55 -11.71
C PRO A 13 -7.74 2.24 -11.65
N LYS A 14 -6.65 2.18 -12.42
CA LYS A 14 -5.76 1.02 -12.52
C LYS A 14 -4.31 1.49 -12.55
N VAL A 15 -3.43 0.67 -12.00
CA VAL A 15 -1.97 0.84 -12.03
C VAL A 15 -1.30 -0.41 -12.58
N ASN A 16 -0.18 -0.24 -13.25
CA ASN A 16 0.67 -1.37 -13.61
C ASN A 16 1.40 -1.90 -12.37
N LYS A 17 1.63 -3.22 -12.30
CA LYS A 17 2.37 -3.85 -11.19
C LYS A 17 3.79 -3.30 -10.95
N ASN A 18 4.37 -2.64 -11.96
CA ASN A 18 5.71 -2.04 -11.88
C ASN A 18 5.69 -0.55 -11.49
N GLU A 19 4.50 0.05 -11.27
CA GLU A 19 4.38 1.43 -10.80
C GLU A 19 4.53 1.51 -9.27
N THR A 20 4.89 2.70 -8.78
CA THR A 20 5.11 2.92 -7.34
C THR A 20 3.80 2.94 -6.56
N LEU A 21 3.87 2.55 -5.29
CA LEU A 21 2.73 2.66 -4.37
C LEU A 21 2.27 4.12 -4.21
N GLU A 22 3.20 5.08 -4.20
CA GLU A 22 2.87 6.51 -4.20
C GLU A 22 1.96 6.86 -5.38
N HIS A 23 2.27 6.36 -6.59
CA HIS A 23 1.43 6.61 -7.75
C HIS A 23 0.03 6.01 -7.58
N ALA A 24 -0.06 4.79 -7.07
CA ALA A 24 -1.33 4.13 -6.78
C ALA A 24 -2.19 4.95 -5.81
N TYR A 25 -1.60 5.44 -4.72
CA TYR A 25 -2.30 6.30 -3.75
C TYR A 25 -2.70 7.66 -4.33
N ARG A 26 -1.86 8.27 -5.17
CA ARG A 26 -2.21 9.51 -5.86
C ARG A 26 -3.44 9.33 -6.74
N LEU A 27 -3.53 8.19 -7.42
CA LEU A 27 -4.72 7.84 -8.21
C LEU A 27 -5.93 7.56 -7.30
N MET A 28 -5.76 6.79 -6.22
CA MET A 28 -6.82 6.58 -5.23
C MET A 28 -7.42 7.90 -4.72
N ARG A 29 -6.57 8.86 -4.34
CA ARG A 29 -6.97 10.21 -3.92
C ARG A 29 -7.64 11.01 -5.04
N LYS A 30 -7.13 10.93 -6.27
CA LYS A 30 -7.69 11.64 -7.43
C LYS A 30 -9.09 11.13 -7.79
N TYR A 31 -9.33 9.83 -7.64
CA TYR A 31 -10.59 9.17 -7.99
C TYR A 31 -11.51 8.93 -6.78
N ASP A 32 -11.14 9.45 -5.60
CA ASP A 32 -11.88 9.28 -4.33
C ASP A 32 -12.27 7.82 -4.04
N THR A 33 -11.29 6.92 -4.17
CA THR A 33 -11.44 5.48 -3.97
C THR A 33 -10.41 4.94 -3.00
N ASP A 34 -10.79 3.96 -2.19
CA ASP A 34 -9.94 3.19 -1.27
C ASP A 34 -9.29 1.98 -1.94
N ARG A 35 -9.59 1.75 -3.23
CA ARG A 35 -9.17 0.57 -3.99
C ARG A 35 -8.74 0.94 -5.40
N ILE A 36 -7.72 0.24 -5.89
CA ILE A 36 -7.23 0.37 -7.26
C ILE A 36 -6.86 -1.00 -7.83
N LEU A 37 -7.12 -1.20 -9.12
CA LEU A 37 -6.77 -2.43 -9.81
C LEU A 37 -5.28 -2.44 -10.17
N VAL A 38 -4.62 -3.58 -9.99
CA VAL A 38 -3.24 -3.81 -10.45
C VAL A 38 -3.28 -4.65 -11.72
N VAL A 39 -2.67 -4.15 -12.79
CA VAL A 39 -2.64 -4.79 -14.10
C VAL A 39 -1.23 -5.09 -14.57
N ASP A 40 -1.10 -6.08 -15.46
CA ASP A 40 0.13 -6.45 -16.17
C ASP A 40 -0.20 -6.59 -17.66
N GLY A 41 -0.04 -5.49 -18.41
CA GLY A 41 -0.63 -5.34 -19.73
C GLY A 41 -2.16 -5.32 -19.63
N ASP A 42 -2.84 -6.18 -20.38
CA ASP A 42 -4.30 -6.33 -20.35
C ASP A 42 -4.81 -7.28 -19.25
N ARG A 43 -3.91 -7.88 -18.47
CA ARG A 43 -4.29 -8.83 -17.42
C ARG A 43 -4.47 -8.14 -16.08
N LEU A 44 -5.61 -8.36 -15.42
CA LEU A 44 -5.79 -8.03 -14.01
C LEU A 44 -4.99 -9.01 -13.15
N VAL A 45 -4.07 -8.51 -12.33
CA VAL A 45 -3.19 -9.34 -11.49
C VAL A 45 -3.42 -9.15 -9.99
N GLY A 46 -4.13 -8.11 -9.58
CA GLY A 46 -4.43 -7.88 -8.17
C GLY A 46 -5.24 -6.62 -7.90
N ILE A 47 -5.43 -6.34 -6.62
CA ILE A 47 -6.09 -5.15 -6.10
C ILE A 47 -5.22 -4.63 -4.94
N ILE A 48 -4.96 -3.33 -4.90
CA ILE A 48 -4.45 -2.66 -3.71
C ILE A 48 -5.65 -2.02 -3.02
N SER A 49 -5.82 -2.29 -1.73
CA SER A 49 -6.88 -1.70 -0.91
C SER A 49 -6.41 -1.45 0.52
N ASP A 50 -6.92 -0.36 1.10
CA ASP A 50 -6.74 -0.06 2.52
C ASP A 50 -7.35 -1.15 3.41
N GLU A 51 -8.37 -1.86 2.90
CA GLU A 51 -9.04 -2.97 3.57
C GLU A 51 -8.05 -4.07 3.98
N LYS A 52 -7.06 -4.41 3.14
CA LYS A 52 -6.15 -5.51 3.48
C LYS A 52 -5.22 -5.16 4.62
N ILE A 53 -4.68 -3.94 4.60
CA ILE A 53 -3.83 -3.42 5.69
C ILE A 53 -4.68 -3.25 6.95
N SER A 54 -5.92 -2.77 6.81
CA SER A 54 -6.87 -2.62 7.91
C SER A 54 -7.18 -3.94 8.60
N GLU A 55 -7.46 -5.01 7.84
CA GLU A 55 -7.69 -6.36 8.39
C GLU A 55 -6.49 -6.86 9.21
N GLN A 56 -5.27 -6.62 8.72
CA GLN A 56 -4.05 -7.03 9.41
C GLN A 56 -3.86 -6.23 10.70
N LEU A 57 -4.09 -4.92 10.67
CA LEU A 57 -4.05 -4.06 11.83
C LEU A 57 -5.13 -4.43 12.86
N ASP A 58 -6.33 -4.78 12.43
CA ASP A 58 -7.41 -5.23 13.30
C ASP A 58 -7.05 -6.53 14.01
N LYS A 59 -6.38 -7.46 13.31
CA LYS A 59 -5.86 -8.69 13.92
C LYS A 59 -4.79 -8.36 14.97
N ILE A 60 -3.86 -7.45 14.67
CA ILE A 60 -2.82 -7.02 15.61
C ILE A 60 -3.47 -6.38 16.84
N ALA A 61 -4.42 -5.46 16.66
CA ALA A 61 -5.12 -4.79 17.73
C ALA A 61 -5.77 -5.79 18.70
N ARG A 62 -6.42 -6.84 18.17
CA ARG A 62 -7.03 -7.90 18.99
C ARG A 62 -6.02 -8.73 19.77
N ILE A 63 -4.85 -9.01 19.17
CA ILE A 63 -3.83 -9.85 19.81
C ILE A 63 -3.06 -9.08 20.88
N THR A 64 -2.74 -7.81 20.61
CA THR A 64 -1.90 -6.99 21.50
C THR A 64 -2.70 -6.22 22.52
N ASN A 65 -3.99 -5.93 22.24
CA ASN A 65 -4.80 -4.97 22.98
C ASN A 65 -4.09 -3.61 23.14
N ALA A 66 -3.26 -3.24 22.16
CA ALA A 66 -2.49 -2.00 22.19
C ALA A 66 -3.38 -0.79 21.86
N GLU A 67 -3.26 0.27 22.66
CA GLU A 67 -3.96 1.54 22.43
C GLU A 67 -3.12 2.52 21.58
N SER A 68 -1.80 2.35 21.59
CA SER A 68 -0.87 3.20 20.84
C SER A 68 0.28 2.42 20.20
N VAL A 69 0.90 3.05 19.19
CA VAL A 69 2.01 2.49 18.42
C VAL A 69 3.09 3.55 18.17
N ILE A 70 4.33 3.07 18.01
CA ILE A 70 5.43 3.85 17.42
C ILE A 70 5.68 3.26 16.04
N VAL A 71 5.54 4.07 14.99
CA VAL A 71 5.78 3.62 13.62
C VAL A 71 7.27 3.72 13.32
N VAL A 72 7.86 2.63 12.84
CA VAL A 72 9.26 2.59 12.42
C VAL A 72 9.30 2.44 10.90
N THR A 73 10.00 3.34 10.22
CA THR A 73 10.03 3.44 8.75
C THR A 73 11.45 3.77 8.28
N ASP A 74 11.86 3.35 7.08
CA ASP A 74 13.16 3.69 6.51
C ASP A 74 13.12 4.89 5.53
N GLY A 75 11.93 5.44 5.24
CA GLY A 75 11.78 6.55 4.29
C GLY A 75 10.40 7.21 4.30
N SER A 76 10.30 8.38 3.66
CA SER A 76 9.03 9.12 3.54
C SER A 76 8.00 8.44 2.62
N GLU A 77 8.44 7.54 1.73
CA GLU A 77 7.54 6.74 0.91
C GLU A 77 6.76 5.69 1.72
N ASP A 78 7.29 5.25 2.86
CA ASP A 78 6.60 4.25 3.69
C ASP A 78 5.63 4.90 4.69
N GLU A 79 5.67 6.23 4.84
CA GLU A 79 4.75 6.98 5.72
C GLU A 79 3.32 7.10 5.14
N PHE A 80 3.08 6.63 3.90
CA PHE A 80 1.74 6.67 3.31
C PHE A 80 0.73 5.76 4.00
N VAL A 81 1.15 4.76 4.77
CA VAL A 81 0.24 3.89 5.54
C VAL A 81 -0.19 4.51 6.89
N LEU A 82 0.42 5.65 7.28
CA LEU A 82 0.12 6.31 8.56
C LEU A 82 -1.38 6.62 8.76
N PRO A 83 -2.15 7.09 7.77
CA PRO A 83 -3.59 7.32 7.94
C PRO A 83 -4.37 6.04 8.24
N ILE A 84 -3.96 4.90 7.68
CA ILE A 84 -4.60 3.60 7.93
C ILE A 84 -4.27 3.15 9.35
N ILE A 85 -3.00 3.29 9.78
CA ILE A 85 -2.55 2.96 11.14
C ILE A 85 -3.25 3.83 12.18
N SER A 86 -3.35 5.15 11.94
CA SER A 86 -3.97 6.08 12.88
C SER A 86 -5.48 5.87 13.05
N SER A 87 -6.13 5.18 12.11
CA SER A 87 -7.54 4.78 12.24
C SER A 87 -7.78 3.66 13.26
N ARG A 88 -6.74 2.91 13.66
CA ARG A 88 -6.82 1.84 14.67
C ARG A 88 -6.08 2.17 15.96
N PHE A 89 -4.96 2.87 15.87
CA PHE A 89 -4.06 3.11 16.99
C PHE A 89 -3.71 4.59 17.13
N ARG A 90 -3.52 5.07 18.35
CA ARG A 90 -2.86 6.36 18.56
C ARG A 90 -1.39 6.24 18.16
N ILE A 91 -0.91 7.11 17.27
CA ILE A 91 0.50 7.13 16.89
C ILE A 91 1.24 8.06 17.86
N ASP A 92 2.04 7.49 18.76
CA ASP A 92 2.82 8.24 19.75
C ASP A 92 4.13 8.80 19.15
N GLY A 93 4.56 8.27 18.00
CA GLY A 93 5.69 8.80 17.25
C GLY A 93 6.02 8.02 15.98
N VAL A 94 6.81 8.64 15.11
CA VAL A 94 7.38 8.02 13.91
C VAL A 94 8.90 8.06 14.02
N LYS A 95 9.56 6.90 13.97
CA LYS A 95 11.00 6.76 14.07
C LYS A 95 11.58 6.32 12.74
N ARG A 96 12.34 7.22 12.10
CA ARG A 96 13.02 6.91 10.85
C ARG A 96 14.34 6.19 11.11
N ILE A 97 14.54 5.04 10.49
CA ILE A 97 15.79 4.27 10.55
C ILE A 97 16.49 4.29 9.20
N VAL A 98 17.77 4.65 9.15
CA VAL A 98 18.54 4.53 7.91
C VAL A 98 19.17 3.15 7.89
N VAL A 99 18.57 2.21 7.16
CA VAL A 99 19.17 0.90 6.94
C VAL A 99 20.29 1.07 5.91
N LYS A 100 21.55 0.88 6.32
CA LYS A 100 22.68 0.78 5.38
C LYS A 100 22.50 -0.50 4.56
N GLN A 101 21.78 -0.42 3.44
CA GLN A 101 21.89 -1.46 2.43
C GLN A 101 23.32 -1.45 1.89
N SER A 102 24.02 -2.56 2.05
CA SER A 102 25.31 -2.74 1.39
C SER A 102 25.08 -2.68 -0.12
N LYS A 103 25.61 -1.64 -0.76
CA LYS A 103 25.60 -1.47 -2.24
C LYS A 103 26.09 -2.71 -2.99
N THR A 104 26.86 -3.57 -2.33
CA THR A 104 27.47 -4.75 -2.92
C THR A 104 26.44 -5.81 -3.33
N ILE A 105 25.35 -6.03 -2.58
CA ILE A 105 24.37 -7.09 -2.92
C ILE A 105 23.41 -6.63 -4.03
N GLU A 106 23.02 -5.36 -4.02
CA GLU A 106 22.17 -4.78 -5.06
C GLU A 106 22.89 -4.74 -6.42
N SER A 107 24.17 -4.35 -6.42
CA SER A 107 25.01 -4.34 -7.64
C SER A 107 25.23 -5.73 -8.22
N THR A 108 25.43 -6.74 -7.36
CA THR A 108 25.59 -8.15 -7.80
C THR A 108 24.30 -8.70 -8.43
N TYR A 109 23.13 -8.32 -7.94
CA TYR A 109 21.84 -8.72 -8.55
C TYR A 109 21.69 -8.15 -9.97
N TYR A 110 22.14 -6.92 -10.22
CA TYR A 110 22.17 -6.34 -11.57
C TYR A 110 23.23 -6.97 -12.49
N LEU A 111 24.35 -7.44 -11.95
CA LEU A 111 25.43 -8.08 -12.73
C LEU A 111 25.12 -9.51 -13.18
N ILE A 112 24.29 -10.25 -12.44
CA ILE A 112 23.91 -11.63 -12.80
C ILE A 112 22.77 -11.65 -13.84
N LYS A 113 22.04 -10.53 -14.00
CA LYS A 113 20.91 -10.40 -14.92
C LYS A 113 21.30 -9.73 -16.26
N LYS A 114 22.49 -10.05 -16.77
CA LYS A 114 22.90 -9.74 -18.14
C LYS A 114 23.60 -10.91 -18.79
#